data_AF-A0A2W6D2X7-F1
#
_entry.id   AF-A0A2W6D2X7-F1
#
_cell.length_a   1.000
_cell.length_b   1.000
_cell.length_c   1.000
_cell.angle_alpha   90.00
_cell.angle_beta   90.00
_cell.angle_gamma   90.00
#
_symmetry.space_group_name_H-M   'P 1'
#
loop_
_entity.id
_entity.type
_entity.pdbx_description
1 polymer ?
#
loop_
_entity_poly.entity_id
_entity_poly.type
_entity_poly.pdbx_seq_one_letter_code
_entity_poly.pdbx_strand_id
1 'polypeptide(L)'
;MSNVSGLVATATVARRRTLHTTVVAWTAGVVTAVLVADGSVLGLHLANLHNALIAASFTAVGLVVVRARPAHREGWLFVAVGTGHAVMFFGRQVGLHEGELPGQAWLAWLGVWPLASLLVLAGVAFMCFPTGRLPSPGWRVVVGAMVVAGAGLSLVSALWPVEYAATGITCRP
;
A
#
# COMPACT_ATOMS: atom_id res chain seq x y z
N MET A 1 36.87 -15.93 -27.18
CA MET A 1 36.10 -14.69 -27.39
C MET A 1 34.60 -14.81 -27.05
N SER A 2 34.06 -16.01 -26.77
CA SER A 2 32.64 -16.21 -26.40
C SER A 2 32.25 -15.81 -24.97
N ASN A 3 33.21 -15.73 -24.03
CA ASN A 3 32.93 -15.52 -22.60
C ASN A 3 32.66 -14.06 -22.21
N VAL A 4 33.19 -13.09 -22.99
CA VAL A 4 33.05 -11.65 -22.70
C VAL A 4 31.64 -11.14 -23.02
N SER A 5 31.06 -11.59 -24.14
CA SER A 5 29.70 -11.20 -24.54
C SER A 5 28.63 -11.70 -23.56
N GLY A 6 28.80 -12.89 -22.98
CA GLY A 6 27.89 -13.44 -21.96
C GLY A 6 27.93 -12.67 -20.62
N LEU A 7 29.12 -12.23 -20.21
CA LEU A 7 29.31 -11.44 -18.98
C LEU A 7 28.72 -10.02 -19.09
N VAL A 8 28.87 -9.38 -20.26
CA VAL A 8 28.31 -8.04 -20.51
C VAL A 8 26.78 -8.09 -20.58
N ALA A 9 26.21 -9.12 -21.20
CA ALA A 9 24.76 -9.31 -21.26
C ALA A 9 24.15 -9.51 -19.86
N THR A 10 24.76 -10.36 -19.03
CA THR A 10 24.30 -10.61 -17.65
C THR A 10 24.43 -9.38 -16.75
N ALA A 11 25.53 -8.63 -16.83
CA ALA A 11 25.71 -7.37 -16.09
C ALA A 11 24.67 -6.30 -16.49
N THR A 12 24.32 -6.22 -17.78
CA THR A 12 23.33 -5.25 -18.29
C THR A 12 21.91 -5.58 -17.80
N VAL A 13 21.53 -6.86 -17.81
CA VAL A 13 20.24 -7.33 -17.28
C VAL A 13 20.14 -7.10 -15.77
N ALA A 14 21.19 -7.40 -15.02
CA ALA A 14 21.25 -7.13 -13.59
C ALA A 14 21.11 -5.63 -13.28
N ARG A 15 21.83 -4.77 -14.00
CA ARG A 15 21.76 -3.31 -13.86
C ARG A 15 20.36 -2.77 -14.17
N ARG A 16 19.73 -3.20 -15.27
CA ARG A 16 18.36 -2.79 -15.63
C ARG A 16 17.34 -3.21 -14.58
N ARG A 17 17.45 -4.42 -14.04
CA ARG A 17 16.54 -4.92 -13.00
C ARG A 17 16.64 -4.11 -11.71
N THR A 18 17.84 -3.72 -11.31
CA THR A 18 18.07 -2.88 -10.13
C THR A 18 17.54 -1.46 -10.34
N LEU A 19 17.79 -0.84 -11.49
CA LEU A 19 17.24 0.48 -11.82
C LEU A 19 15.70 0.48 -11.79
N HIS A 20 15.07 -0.51 -12.40
CA HIS A 20 13.61 -0.63 -12.39
C HIS A 20 13.03 -0.77 -10.97
N THR A 21 13.63 -1.62 -10.13
CA THR A 21 13.18 -1.78 -8.74
C THR A 21 13.36 -0.50 -7.93
N THR A 22 14.48 0.20 -8.12
CA THR A 22 14.71 1.49 -7.45
C THR A 22 13.67 2.53 -7.89
N VAL A 23 13.39 2.66 -9.19
CA VAL A 23 12.39 3.60 -9.70
C VAL A 23 11.01 3.29 -9.12
N VAL A 24 10.54 2.04 -9.19
CA VAL A 24 9.22 1.64 -8.67
C VAL A 24 9.10 1.95 -7.17
N ALA A 25 10.14 1.66 -6.39
CA ALA A 25 10.14 1.94 -4.96
C ALA A 25 10.02 3.44 -4.69
N TRP A 26 10.87 4.26 -5.30
CA TRP A 26 10.84 5.71 -5.09
C TRP A 26 9.55 6.35 -5.60
N THR A 27 8.99 5.87 -6.70
CA THR A 27 7.67 6.32 -7.17
C THR A 27 6.61 6.06 -6.11
N ALA A 28 6.58 4.88 -5.49
CA ALA A 28 5.66 4.60 -4.39
C ALA A 28 5.90 5.52 -3.19
N GLY A 29 7.17 5.80 -2.86
CA GLY A 29 7.54 6.77 -1.82
C GLY A 29 7.00 8.18 -2.08
N VAL A 30 7.19 8.68 -3.31
CA VAL A 30 6.69 9.99 -3.73
C VAL A 30 5.17 10.03 -3.71
N VAL A 31 4.51 8.99 -4.24
CA VAL A 31 3.03 8.87 -4.20
C VAL A 31 2.52 8.93 -2.76
N THR A 32 3.12 8.16 -1.85
CA THR A 32 2.76 8.21 -0.43
C THR A 32 2.93 9.60 0.16
N ALA A 33 4.08 10.25 -0.09
CA ALA A 33 4.36 11.58 0.45
C ALA A 33 3.36 12.63 -0.06
N VAL A 34 3.05 12.60 -1.36
CA VAL A 34 2.07 13.50 -1.99
C VAL A 34 0.68 13.29 -1.40
N LEU A 35 0.19 12.05 -1.35
CA LEU A 35 -1.14 11.74 -0.82
C LEU A 35 -1.29 12.15 0.66
N VAL A 36 -0.25 11.94 1.47
CA VAL A 36 -0.25 12.37 2.88
C VAL A 36 -0.20 13.89 3.00
N ALA A 37 0.63 14.56 2.19
CA ALA A 37 0.73 16.03 2.21
C ALA A 37 -0.60 16.67 1.78
N ASP A 38 -1.13 16.27 0.63
CA ASP A 38 -2.39 16.79 0.09
C ASP A 38 -3.56 16.51 1.02
N GLY A 39 -3.64 15.29 1.57
CA GLY A 39 -4.68 14.96 2.55
C GLY A 39 -4.57 15.79 3.83
N SER A 40 -3.36 16.19 4.24
CA SER A 40 -3.15 17.06 5.40
C SER A 40 -3.52 18.51 5.13
N VAL A 41 -3.40 18.98 3.89
CA VAL A 41 -3.86 20.32 3.46
C VAL A 41 -5.38 20.44 3.54
N LEU A 42 -6.11 19.34 3.30
CA LEU A 42 -7.58 19.30 3.40
C LEU A 42 -8.08 19.33 4.85
N GLY A 43 -7.24 18.96 5.82
CA GLY A 43 -7.56 19.02 7.24
C GLY A 43 -6.84 17.98 8.09
N LEU A 44 -6.87 18.17 9.41
CA LEU A 44 -6.36 17.20 10.38
C LEU A 44 -7.50 16.59 11.18
N HIS A 45 -7.98 15.43 10.73
CA HIS A 45 -8.94 14.63 11.49
C HIS A 45 -8.22 13.58 12.33
N LEU A 46 -8.26 13.75 13.66
CA LEU A 46 -7.58 12.85 14.60
C LEU A 46 -8.00 11.38 14.40
N ALA A 47 -9.28 11.14 14.08
CA ALA A 47 -9.81 9.82 13.79
C ALA A 47 -9.16 9.14 12.57
N ASN A 48 -8.58 9.91 11.64
CA ASN A 48 -7.92 9.40 10.42
C ASN A 48 -6.39 9.52 10.46
N LEU A 49 -5.84 10.23 11.45
CA LEU A 49 -4.39 10.49 11.55
C LEU A 49 -3.55 9.20 11.58
N HIS A 50 -4.08 8.14 12.17
CA HIS A 50 -3.42 6.84 12.21
C HIS A 50 -3.08 6.30 10.81
N ASN A 51 -3.93 6.53 9.79
CA ASN A 51 -3.66 6.09 8.43
C ASN A 51 -2.46 6.82 7.81
N ALA A 52 -2.31 8.12 8.07
CA ALA A 52 -1.12 8.87 7.64
C ALA A 52 0.16 8.38 8.33
N LEU A 53 0.08 8.09 9.64
CA LEU A 53 1.23 7.57 10.39
C LEU A 53 1.64 6.17 9.92
N ILE A 54 0.68 5.28 9.67
CA ILE A 54 0.93 3.96 9.08
C ILE A 54 1.52 4.13 7.68
N ALA A 55 0.94 4.99 6.85
CA ALA A 55 1.41 5.25 5.50
C ALA A 55 2.88 5.68 5.46
N ALA A 56 3.23 6.69 6.26
CA ALA A 56 4.58 7.23 6.34
C ALA A 56 5.57 6.20 6.91
N SER A 57 5.24 5.57 8.04
CA SER A 57 6.15 4.64 8.72
C SER A 57 6.42 3.39 7.89
N PHE A 58 5.37 2.72 7.39
CA PHE A 58 5.52 1.49 6.61
C PHE A 58 6.21 1.76 5.26
N THR A 59 5.85 2.84 4.57
CA THR A 59 6.50 3.18 3.30
C THR A 59 7.98 3.50 3.54
N ALA A 60 8.31 4.33 4.53
CA ALA A 60 9.70 4.69 4.83
C ALA A 60 10.56 3.46 5.18
N VAL A 61 10.08 2.61 6.10
CA VAL A 61 10.79 1.37 6.47
C VAL A 61 10.92 0.45 5.27
N GLY A 62 9.85 0.26 4.49
CA GLY A 62 9.85 -0.55 3.27
C GLY A 62 10.88 -0.06 2.25
N LEU A 63 10.98 1.25 2.02
CA LEU A 63 11.97 1.85 1.12
C LEU A 63 13.41 1.62 1.60
N VAL A 64 13.67 1.73 2.90
CA VAL A 64 14.98 1.42 3.48
C VAL A 64 15.34 -0.04 3.23
N VAL A 65 14.41 -0.96 3.46
CA VAL A 65 14.61 -2.40 3.23
C VAL A 65 14.82 -2.70 1.75
N VAL A 66 14.01 -2.14 0.85
CA VAL A 66 14.15 -2.34 -0.61
C VAL A 66 15.46 -1.75 -1.12
N ARG A 67 15.90 -0.60 -0.61
CA ARG A 67 17.20 0.00 -0.96
C ARG A 67 18.35 -0.91 -0.53
N ALA A 68 18.28 -1.49 0.66
CA ALA A 68 19.31 -2.39 1.17
C ALA A 68 19.26 -3.78 0.51
N ARG A 69 18.06 -4.28 0.20
CA ARG A 69 17.81 -5.63 -0.34
C ARG A 69 16.67 -5.60 -1.37
N PRO A 70 16.92 -5.21 -2.64
CA PRO A 70 15.88 -4.99 -3.64
C PRO A 70 15.00 -6.20 -3.97
N ALA A 71 15.53 -7.42 -3.76
CA ALA A 71 14.81 -8.67 -3.98
C ALA A 71 14.03 -9.17 -2.74
N HIS A 72 14.13 -8.47 -1.61
CA HIS A 72 13.50 -8.89 -0.36
C HIS A 72 12.01 -8.56 -0.36
N ARG A 73 11.18 -9.60 -0.32
CA ARG A 73 9.71 -9.48 -0.44
C ARG A 73 9.10 -8.60 0.65
N GLU A 74 9.62 -8.69 1.86
CA GLU A 74 9.13 -7.95 3.01
C GLU A 74 9.19 -6.43 2.83
N GLY A 75 10.28 -5.90 2.25
CA GLY A 75 10.38 -4.46 1.99
C GLY A 75 9.28 -3.98 1.05
N TRP A 76 8.98 -4.78 0.02
CA TRP A 76 7.88 -4.51 -0.90
C TRP A 76 6.50 -4.63 -0.25
N LEU A 77 6.32 -5.60 0.67
CA LEU A 77 5.08 -5.71 1.45
C LEU A 77 4.87 -4.46 2.32
N PHE A 78 5.91 -3.96 2.99
CA PHE A 78 5.81 -2.72 3.76
C PHE A 78 5.52 -1.49 2.88
N VAL A 79 6.19 -1.36 1.72
CA VAL A 79 5.86 -0.28 0.75
C VAL A 79 4.40 -0.37 0.33
N ALA A 80 3.88 -1.56 0.03
CA ALA A 80 2.51 -1.75 -0.41
C ALA A 80 1.49 -1.45 0.70
N VAL A 81 1.74 -1.88 1.96
CA VAL A 81 0.91 -1.52 3.12
C VAL A 81 0.85 0.00 3.30
N GLY A 82 2.01 0.65 3.31
CA GLY A 82 2.10 2.08 3.55
C GLY A 82 1.43 2.90 2.44
N THR A 83 1.70 2.56 1.17
CA THR A 83 1.09 3.24 0.03
C THR A 83 -0.44 3.06 0.01
N GLY A 84 -0.94 1.87 0.36
CA GLY A 84 -2.37 1.63 0.48
C GLY A 84 -3.04 2.47 1.58
N HIS A 85 -2.38 2.62 2.73
CA HIS A 85 -2.87 3.51 3.79
C HIS A 85 -2.79 4.99 3.41
N ALA A 86 -1.85 5.39 2.55
CA ALA A 86 -1.78 6.74 2.01
C ALA A 86 -3.03 7.06 1.15
N VAL A 87 -3.43 6.11 0.29
CA VAL A 87 -4.66 6.20 -0.51
C VAL A 87 -5.88 6.29 0.40
N MET A 88 -5.97 5.44 1.42
CA MET A 88 -7.08 5.48 2.37
C MET A 88 -7.15 6.82 3.13
N PHE A 89 -5.99 7.29 3.62
CA PHE A 89 -5.90 8.56 4.32
C PHE A 89 -6.40 9.71 3.45
N PHE A 90 -5.84 9.85 2.23
CA PHE A 90 -6.20 10.91 1.29
C PHE A 90 -7.67 10.83 0.88
N GLY A 91 -8.16 9.66 0.49
CA GLY A 91 -9.55 9.46 0.09
C GLY A 91 -10.53 9.88 1.18
N ARG A 92 -10.23 9.52 2.43
CA ARG A 92 -11.06 9.90 3.58
C ARG A 92 -10.98 11.40 3.91
N GLN A 93 -9.83 12.04 3.71
CA GLN A 93 -9.69 13.50 3.84
C GLN A 93 -10.54 14.25 2.81
N VAL A 94 -10.53 13.79 1.56
CA VAL A 94 -11.40 14.31 0.50
C VAL A 94 -12.87 14.13 0.84
N GLY A 95 -13.27 12.96 1.37
CA GLY A 95 -14.66 12.70 1.76
C GLY A 95 -15.16 13.52 2.95
N LEU A 96 -14.26 13.98 3.83
CA LEU A 96 -14.58 14.80 5.00
C LEU A 96 -14.51 16.31 4.73
N HIS A 97 -13.97 16.71 3.59
CA HIS A 97 -13.84 18.11 3.21
C HIS A 97 -15.22 18.72 2.92
N GLU A 98 -15.53 19.88 3.51
CA GLU A 98 -16.85 20.54 3.40
C GLU A 98 -17.12 21.15 2.01
N GLY A 99 -16.08 21.45 1.23
CA GLY A 99 -16.20 21.96 -0.13
C GLY A 99 -16.40 20.87 -1.18
N GLU A 100 -16.99 21.23 -2.32
CA GLU A 100 -17.11 20.33 -3.47
C GLU A 100 -15.75 20.14 -4.15
N LEU A 101 -15.28 18.89 -4.21
CA LEU A 101 -14.06 18.53 -4.91
C LEU A 101 -14.37 17.61 -6.12
N PRO A 102 -13.66 17.77 -7.26
CA PRO A 102 -13.79 16.85 -8.38
C PRO A 102 -13.51 15.41 -7.94
N GLY A 103 -14.43 14.50 -8.23
CA GLY A 103 -14.28 13.08 -7.89
C GLY A 103 -14.39 12.75 -6.39
N GLN A 104 -14.90 13.67 -5.56
CA GLN A 104 -14.99 13.51 -4.11
C GLN A 104 -15.66 12.20 -3.69
N ALA A 105 -16.79 11.86 -4.30
CA ALA A 105 -17.51 10.61 -4.00
C ALA A 105 -16.64 9.36 -4.24
N TRP A 106 -15.89 9.35 -5.34
CA TRP A 106 -15.05 8.22 -5.72
C TRP A 106 -13.79 8.10 -4.86
N LEU A 107 -13.17 9.23 -4.52
CA LEU A 107 -12.02 9.27 -3.63
C LEU A 107 -12.41 8.92 -2.19
N ALA A 108 -13.56 9.41 -1.72
CA ALA A 108 -14.12 9.05 -0.42
C ALA A 108 -14.42 7.54 -0.32
N TRP A 109 -14.98 6.95 -1.39
CA TRP A 109 -15.21 5.52 -1.51
C TRP A 109 -13.91 4.71 -1.37
N LEU A 110 -12.84 5.09 -2.08
CA LEU A 110 -11.51 4.49 -1.93
C LEU A 110 -10.92 4.64 -0.52
N GLY A 111 -11.35 5.67 0.22
CA GLY A 111 -10.93 5.95 1.59
C GLY A 111 -11.32 4.90 2.63
N VAL A 112 -12.23 3.97 2.29
CA VAL A 112 -12.92 3.12 3.26
C VAL A 112 -12.74 1.64 2.99
N TRP A 113 -13.19 1.15 1.82
CA TRP A 113 -13.31 -0.29 1.58
C TRP A 113 -12.00 -1.10 1.58
N PRO A 114 -10.80 -0.56 1.26
CA PRO A 114 -9.58 -1.36 1.21
C PRO A 114 -9.09 -1.90 2.56
N LEU A 115 -9.66 -1.46 3.69
CA LEU A 115 -9.12 -1.71 5.03
C LEU A 115 -8.81 -3.19 5.29
N ALA A 116 -9.77 -4.09 5.07
CA ALA A 116 -9.58 -5.51 5.36
C ALA A 116 -8.46 -6.13 4.51
N SER A 117 -8.34 -5.73 3.24
CA SER A 117 -7.25 -6.18 2.36
C SER A 117 -5.89 -5.67 2.84
N LEU A 118 -5.80 -4.42 3.31
CA LEU A 118 -4.56 -3.86 3.84
C LEU A 118 -4.14 -4.49 5.16
N LEU A 119 -5.10 -4.86 6.02
CA LEU A 119 -4.81 -5.63 7.25
C LEU A 119 -4.25 -7.01 6.92
N VAL A 120 -4.80 -7.70 5.91
CA VAL A 120 -4.23 -8.97 5.44
C VAL A 120 -2.82 -8.76 4.91
N LEU A 121 -2.59 -7.71 4.11
CA LEU A 121 -1.27 -7.40 3.58
C LEU A 121 -0.25 -7.12 4.68
N ALA A 122 -0.64 -6.38 5.73
CA ALA A 122 0.18 -6.14 6.91
C ALA A 122 0.47 -7.43 7.68
N GLY A 123 -0.54 -8.29 7.88
CA GLY A 123 -0.38 -9.61 8.50
C GLY A 123 0.62 -10.48 7.74
N VAL A 124 0.56 -10.50 6.41
CA VAL A 124 1.51 -11.23 5.56
C VAL A 124 2.91 -10.63 5.64
N ALA A 125 3.03 -9.30 5.74
CA ALA A 125 4.32 -8.64 5.96
C ALA A 125 4.96 -9.13 7.27
N PHE A 126 4.21 -9.16 8.36
CA PHE A 126 4.68 -9.66 9.65
C PHE A 126 5.00 -11.16 9.66
N MET A 127 4.20 -12.00 8.98
CA MET A 127 4.52 -13.43 8.84
C MET A 127 5.80 -13.69 8.06
N CYS A 128 6.18 -12.78 7.16
CA CYS A 128 7.43 -12.87 6.41
C CYS A 128 8.64 -12.36 7.20
N PHE A 129 8.45 -11.61 8.29
CA PHE A 129 9.54 -11.05 9.08
C PHE A 129 10.33 -12.16 9.80
N PRO A 130 11.67 -12.07 9.91
CA PRO A 130 12.59 -11.13 9.24
C PRO A 130 13.15 -11.68 7.92
N THR A 131 12.71 -12.87 7.48
CA THR A 131 13.39 -13.65 6.44
C THR A 131 12.87 -13.40 5.02
N GLY A 132 11.80 -12.61 4.89
CA GLY A 132 11.09 -12.37 3.63
C GLY A 132 10.37 -13.61 3.09
N ARG A 133 10.18 -14.64 3.92
CA ARG A 133 9.55 -15.92 3.56
C ARG A 133 8.54 -16.32 4.62
N LEU A 134 7.48 -16.99 4.19
CA LEU A 134 6.52 -17.59 5.12
C LEU A 134 7.20 -18.70 5.96
N PRO A 135 6.73 -18.96 7.19
CA PRO A 135 7.39 -19.89 8.11
C PRO A 135 7.53 -21.33 7.57
N SER A 136 6.55 -21.80 6.80
CA SER A 136 6.57 -23.10 6.13
C SER A 136 5.69 -23.10 4.88
N PRO A 137 5.80 -24.09 3.96
CA PRO A 137 4.97 -24.15 2.76
C PRO A 137 3.46 -24.20 3.03
N GLY A 138 3.03 -24.78 4.16
CA GLY A 138 1.61 -24.88 4.55
C GLY A 138 0.96 -23.51 4.80
N TRP A 139 1.74 -22.51 5.19
CA TRP A 139 1.24 -21.13 5.39
C TRP A 139 0.74 -20.49 4.10
N ARG A 140 1.07 -21.03 2.91
CA ARG A 140 0.50 -20.54 1.65
C ARG A 140 -1.02 -20.71 1.62
N VAL A 141 -1.55 -21.78 2.21
CA VAL A 141 -3.00 -22.01 2.31
C VAL A 141 -3.63 -21.00 3.26
N VAL A 142 -2.99 -20.75 4.41
CA VAL A 142 -3.44 -19.75 5.37
C VAL A 142 -3.47 -18.35 4.74
N VAL A 143 -2.41 -17.96 4.05
CA VAL A 143 -2.36 -16.68 3.31
C VAL A 143 -3.44 -16.64 2.24
N GLY A 144 -3.66 -17.73 1.50
CA GLY A 144 -4.74 -17.83 0.52
C GLY A 144 -6.12 -17.60 1.15
N ALA A 145 -6.40 -18.25 2.28
CA ALA A 145 -7.65 -18.08 3.03
C ALA A 145 -7.80 -16.64 3.56
N MET A 146 -6.73 -16.05 4.10
CA MET A 146 -6.72 -14.65 4.55
C MET A 146 -6.99 -13.70 3.39
N VAL A 147 -6.37 -13.92 2.22
CA VAL A 147 -6.58 -13.09 1.02
C VAL A 147 -8.02 -13.18 0.56
N VAL A 148 -8.59 -14.39 0.47
CA VAL A 148 -10.00 -14.58 0.09
C VAL A 148 -10.93 -13.88 1.09
N ALA A 149 -10.71 -14.07 2.40
CA ALA A 149 -11.52 -13.44 3.43
C ALA A 149 -11.39 -11.91 3.41
N GLY A 150 -10.17 -11.38 3.35
CA GLY A 150 -9.92 -9.94 3.31
C GLY A 150 -10.48 -9.27 2.05
N ALA A 151 -10.31 -9.91 0.89
CA ALA A 151 -10.90 -9.43 -0.36
C ALA A 151 -12.43 -9.49 -0.32
N GLY A 152 -13.01 -10.56 0.23
CA GLY A 152 -14.46 -10.70 0.41
C GLY A 152 -15.03 -9.61 1.32
N LEU A 153 -14.41 -9.37 2.48
CA LEU A 153 -14.81 -8.31 3.40
C LEU A 153 -14.66 -6.92 2.76
N SER A 154 -13.56 -6.69 2.05
CA SER A 154 -13.31 -5.43 1.33
C SER A 154 -14.35 -5.21 0.23
N LEU A 155 -14.71 -6.26 -0.51
CA LEU A 155 -15.75 -6.21 -1.54
C LEU A 155 -17.13 -5.93 -0.93
N VAL A 156 -17.47 -6.56 0.19
CA VAL A 156 -18.72 -6.27 0.92
C VAL A 156 -18.75 -4.81 1.37
N SER A 157 -17.66 -4.28 1.94
CA SER A 157 -17.56 -2.86 2.32
C SER A 157 -17.67 -1.92 1.10
N ALA A 158 -17.12 -2.33 -0.05
CA ALA A 158 -17.21 -1.57 -1.30
C ALA A 158 -18.63 -1.52 -1.90
N LEU A 159 -19.40 -2.61 -1.77
CA LEU A 159 -20.74 -2.77 -2.33
C LEU A 159 -21.86 -2.34 -1.37
N TRP A 160 -21.61 -2.43 -0.06
CA TRP A 160 -22.58 -2.18 1.00
C TRP A 160 -22.07 -1.14 2.00
N PRO A 161 -22.27 0.15 1.71
CA PRO A 161 -21.60 1.22 2.42
C PRO A 161 -22.30 1.62 3.73
N VAL A 162 -22.51 0.66 4.64
CA VAL A 162 -23.04 0.95 5.99
C VAL A 162 -22.11 1.88 6.79
N GLU A 163 -20.81 1.88 6.47
CA GLU A 163 -19.80 2.71 7.15
C GLU A 163 -19.77 4.17 6.69
N TYR A 164 -20.32 4.53 5.51
CA TYR A 164 -20.23 5.92 5.02
C TYR A 164 -21.05 6.86 5.90
N ALA A 165 -22.30 6.49 6.19
CA ALA A 165 -23.16 7.24 7.10
C ALA A 165 -22.58 7.32 8.54
N ALA A 166 -21.98 6.23 9.04
CA ALA A 166 -21.35 6.20 10.36
C ALA A 166 -20.05 7.02 10.46
N THR A 167 -19.43 7.33 9.31
CA THR A 167 -18.17 8.09 9.22
C THR A 167 -18.36 9.49 8.63
N GLY A 168 -19.60 9.92 8.38
CA GLY A 168 -19.95 11.24 7.89
C GLY A 168 -19.87 11.43 6.37
N ILE A 169 -19.57 10.38 5.60
CA ILE A 169 -19.46 10.42 4.14
C ILE A 169 -20.85 10.17 3.53
N THR A 170 -21.36 11.09 2.73
CA THR A 170 -22.74 11.00 2.16
C THR A 170 -22.79 10.73 0.65
N CYS A 171 -21.67 10.83 -0.06
CA CYS A 171 -21.64 10.69 -1.52
C CYS A 171 -21.35 9.25 -1.98
N ARG A 172 -22.17 8.75 -2.91
CA ARG A 172 -22.01 7.44 -3.59
C ARG A 172 -21.32 7.67 -4.95
N PRO A 173 -20.33 6.86 -5.36
CA PRO A 173 -19.76 6.94 -6.72
C PRO A 173 -20.73 6.49 -7.80
#